data_AF-A0A816E4T6-F1
#
_entry.id   AF-A0A816E4T6-F1
#
_cell.length_a   1.000
_cell.length_b   1.000
_cell.length_c   1.000
_cell.angle_alpha   90.00
_cell.angle_beta   90.00
_cell.angle_gamma   90.00
#
_symmetry.space_group_name_H-M   'P 1'
#
loop_
_entity.id
_entity.type
_entity.pdbx_description
1 polymer ?
#
loop_
_entity_poly.entity_id
_entity_poly.type
_entity_poly.pdbx_seq_one_letter_code
_entity_poly.pdbx_strand_id
1 'polypeptide(L)'
;MDRKPQELAKRIKNLLINVQTDMTLLSVADKKLLHEAQTNIDSIFLLVVVGEFNSGKSQFINTLLDEKDDVCPTGVLPTTDVIHILKYGAKREDVIESDHVKSIYLPNQWLRQ
;
A
#
# COMPACT_ATOMS: atom_id res chain seq x y z
N MET A 1 2.22 20.75 8.57
CA MET A 1 1.77 19.42 8.12
C MET A 1 0.54 19.05 8.94
N ASP A 2 -0.61 18.90 8.28
CA ASP A 2 -1.93 18.77 8.91
C ASP A 2 -2.01 17.55 9.84
N ARG A 3 -2.21 17.77 11.14
CA ARG A 3 -2.39 16.73 12.17
C ARG A 3 -3.77 16.04 12.12
N LYS A 4 -4.71 16.60 11.36
CA LYS A 4 -6.12 16.18 11.31
C LYS A 4 -6.36 14.77 10.72
N PRO A 5 -5.68 14.33 9.64
CA PRO A 5 -5.90 13.00 9.07
C PRO A 5 -5.42 11.88 10.00
N GLN A 6 -4.28 12.07 10.66
CA GLN A 6 -3.69 11.09 11.58
C GLN A 6 -4.55 10.93 12.86
N GLU A 7 -5.10 12.03 13.38
CA GLU A 7 -6.07 12.03 14.48
C GLU A 7 -7.35 11.26 14.13
N LEU A 8 -7.88 11.46 12.92
CA LEU A 8 -9.09 10.77 12.46
C LEU A 8 -8.86 9.26 12.30
N ALA A 9 -7.76 8.86 11.65
CA ALA A 9 -7.38 7.46 11.51
C ALA A 9 -7.22 6.79 12.87
N LYS A 10 -6.53 7.46 13.81
CA LYS A 10 -6.38 6.98 15.20
C LYS A 10 -7.72 6.85 15.92
N ARG A 11 -8.64 7.79 15.71
CA ARG A 11 -9.99 7.77 16.31
C ARG A 11 -10.85 6.64 15.75
N ILE A 12 -10.82 6.40 14.45
CA ILE A 12 -11.52 5.28 13.81
C ILE A 12 -10.93 3.96 14.30
N LYS A 13 -9.59 3.84 14.35
CA LYS A 13 -8.90 2.66 14.88
C LYS A 13 -9.32 2.36 16.32
N ASN A 14 -9.34 3.37 17.18
CA ASN A 14 -9.78 3.21 18.57
C ASN A 14 -11.27 2.80 18.66
N LEU A 15 -12.14 3.33 17.79
CA LEU A 15 -13.54 2.91 17.73
C LEU A 15 -13.67 1.43 17.31
N LEU A 16 -12.92 0.99 16.31
CA LEU A 16 -12.92 -0.40 15.85
C LEU A 16 -12.37 -1.36 16.92
N ILE A 17 -11.33 -0.94 17.66
CA ILE A 17 -10.80 -1.71 18.79
C ILE A 17 -11.84 -1.79 19.93
N ASN A 18 -12.54 -0.69 20.22
CA ASN A 18 -13.57 -0.69 21.27
C ASN A 18 -14.78 -1.57 20.91
N VAL A 19 -15.09 -1.73 19.61
CA VAL A 19 -16.10 -2.70 19.14
C VAL A 19 -15.63 -4.15 19.34
N GLN A 20 -14.31 -4.42 19.36
CA GLN A 20 -13.79 -5.75 19.70
C GLN A 20 -13.99 -6.12 21.18
N THR A 21 -14.17 -5.16 22.09
CA THR A 21 -14.38 -5.46 23.51
C THR A 21 -15.75 -6.09 23.81
N ASP A 22 -16.76 -5.92 22.94
CA ASP A 22 -18.06 -6.59 23.01
C ASP A 22 -18.06 -7.91 22.20
N MET A 23 -17.02 -8.73 22.41
CA MET A 23 -16.62 -9.84 21.53
C MET A 23 -17.53 -11.08 21.54
N THR A 24 -18.66 -11.06 22.25
CA THR A 24 -19.54 -12.21 22.46
C THR A 24 -20.60 -12.41 21.37
N LEU A 25 -20.82 -11.43 20.48
CA LEU A 25 -21.90 -11.46 19.50
C LEU A 25 -21.47 -11.51 18.03
N LEU A 26 -20.19 -11.32 17.73
CA LEU A 26 -19.70 -11.26 16.33
C LEU A 26 -19.38 -12.66 15.78
N SER A 27 -19.83 -12.92 14.55
CA SER A 27 -19.50 -14.14 13.83
C SER A 27 -18.00 -14.18 13.47
N VAL A 28 -17.48 -15.37 13.14
CA VAL A 28 -16.09 -15.53 12.69
C VAL A 28 -15.80 -14.70 11.43
N ALA A 29 -16.79 -14.55 10.55
CA ALA A 29 -16.69 -13.74 9.34
C ALA A 29 -16.57 -12.25 9.67
N ASP A 30 -17.36 -11.75 10.63
CA ASP A 30 -17.32 -10.34 11.03
C ASP A 30 -16.00 -9.98 11.71
N LYS A 31 -15.46 -10.90 12.52
CA LYS A 31 -14.13 -10.74 13.14
C LYS A 31 -13.04 -10.63 12.08
N LYS A 32 -13.12 -11.42 11.00
CA LYS A 32 -12.18 -11.35 9.87
C LYS A 32 -12.30 -10.03 9.12
N LEU A 33 -13.51 -9.63 8.76
CA LEU A 33 -13.80 -8.34 8.11
C LEU A 33 -13.29 -7.15 8.92
N LEU A 34 -13.49 -7.17 10.24
CA LEU A 34 -13.02 -6.11 11.13
C LEU A 34 -11.49 -6.03 11.16
N HIS A 35 -10.81 -7.19 11.19
CA HIS A 35 -9.36 -7.26 11.16
C HIS A 35 -8.77 -6.75 9.84
N GLU A 36 -9.41 -7.10 8.71
CA GLU A 36 -9.05 -6.58 7.39
C GLU A 36 -9.25 -5.06 7.31
N ALA A 37 -10.37 -4.53 7.81
CA ALA A 37 -10.64 -3.10 7.85
C ALA A 37 -9.63 -2.33 8.72
N GLN A 38 -9.25 -2.86 9.88
CA GLN A 38 -8.23 -2.29 10.74
C GLN A 38 -6.86 -2.23 10.05
N THR A 39 -6.47 -3.31 9.37
CA THR A 39 -5.21 -3.38 8.61
C THR A 39 -5.19 -2.37 7.46
N ASN A 40 -6.33 -2.20 6.77
CA ASN A 40 -6.45 -1.23 5.69
C ASN A 40 -6.37 0.23 6.18
N ILE A 41 -6.83 0.54 7.39
CA ILE A 41 -6.75 1.90 7.96
C ILE A 41 -5.32 2.29 8.37
N ASP A 42 -4.47 1.32 8.72
CA ASP A 42 -3.06 1.62 8.96
C ASP A 42 -2.32 1.94 7.65
N SER A 43 -2.92 1.60 6.50
CA SER A 43 -2.30 1.74 5.18
C SER A 43 -2.41 3.11 4.50
N ILE A 44 -2.87 4.16 5.21
CA ILE A 44 -3.24 5.47 4.63
C ILE A 44 -2.01 6.36 4.31
N PHE A 45 -0.90 5.80 3.82
CA PHE A 45 0.19 6.56 3.20
C PHE A 45 0.35 6.12 1.75
N LEU A 46 -0.49 6.67 0.87
CA LEU A 46 -0.39 6.44 -0.57
C LEU A 46 0.31 7.63 -1.25
N LEU A 47 1.51 7.39 -1.80
CA LEU A 47 2.18 8.32 -2.70
C LEU A 47 1.88 7.91 -4.15
N VAL A 48 1.19 8.78 -4.89
CA VAL A 48 0.88 8.56 -6.30
C VAL A 48 1.79 9.43 -7.17
N VAL A 49 2.56 8.83 -8.07
CA VAL A 49 3.44 9.52 -9.01
C VAL A 49 2.81 9.49 -10.41
N VAL A 50 2.39 10.67 -10.91
CA VAL A 50 1.77 10.85 -12.23
C VAL A 50 2.59 11.77 -13.13
N GLY A 51 2.45 11.62 -14.45
CA GLY A 51 3.19 12.40 -15.44
C GLY A 51 3.17 11.74 -16.83
N GLU A 52 3.53 12.49 -17.86
CA GLU A 52 3.56 12.04 -19.26
C GLU A 52 4.45 10.80 -19.47
N PHE A 53 4.20 10.04 -20.54
CA PHE A 53 5.03 8.88 -20.86
C PHE A 53 6.52 9.28 -20.95
N ASN A 54 7.41 8.44 -20.43
CA ASN A 54 8.86 8.68 -20.39
C ASN A 54 9.32 9.92 -19.59
N SER A 55 8.50 10.46 -18.68
CA SER A 55 8.88 11.60 -17.82
C SER A 55 9.82 11.24 -16.64
N GLY A 56 10.42 10.05 -16.63
CA GLY A 56 11.32 9.61 -15.56
C GLY A 56 10.64 9.08 -14.28
N LYS A 57 9.33 8.80 -14.29
CA LYS A 57 8.59 8.31 -13.10
C LYS A 57 9.20 7.05 -12.49
N SER A 58 9.47 6.03 -13.32
CA SER A 58 10.08 4.77 -12.86
C SER A 58 11.46 5.01 -12.24
N GLN A 59 12.27 5.88 -12.85
CA GLN A 59 13.60 6.21 -12.34
C GLN A 59 13.55 6.97 -11.02
N PHE A 60 12.59 7.90 -10.86
CA PHE A 60 12.33 8.57 -9.59
C PHE A 60 11.97 7.58 -8.48
N ILE A 61 11.05 6.65 -8.76
CA ILE A 61 10.63 5.62 -7.80
C ILE A 61 11.79 4.70 -7.42
N ASN A 62 12.55 4.19 -8.39
CA ASN A 62 13.70 3.31 -8.11
C ASN A 62 14.77 4.03 -7.28
N THR A 63 15.05 5.30 -7.58
CA THR A 63 16.01 6.11 -6.81
C THR A 63 15.50 6.41 -5.40
N LEU A 64 14.20 6.70 -5.25
CA LEU A 64 13.59 6.97 -3.94
C LEU A 64 13.67 5.75 -3.01
N LEU A 65 13.53 4.55 -3.57
CA LEU A 65 13.57 3.31 -2.80
C LEU A 65 15.01 2.82 -2.53
N ASP A 66 16.02 3.37 -3.21
CA ASP A 66 17.43 2.97 -3.10
C ASP A 66 17.62 1.44 -3.26
N GLU A 67 16.83 0.84 -4.15
CA GLU A 67 16.88 -0.59 -4.43
C GLU A 67 18.03 -0.93 -5.39
N LYS A 68 18.70 -2.06 -5.13
CA LYS A 68 19.80 -2.53 -6.00
C LYS A 68 19.32 -3.05 -7.35
N ASP A 69 18.10 -3.58 -7.38
CA ASP A 69 17.44 -4.09 -8.58
C ASP A 69 16.28 -3.16 -8.95
N ASP A 70 16.14 -2.82 -10.23
CA ASP A 70 15.03 -1.98 -10.70
C ASP A 70 13.67 -2.61 -10.32
N VAL A 71 12.86 -1.83 -9.60
CA VAL A 71 11.50 -2.21 -9.16
C VAL A 71 10.50 -1.92 -10.28
N CYS A 72 10.59 -0.71 -10.85
CA CYS A 72 9.82 -0.28 -12.00
C CYS A 72 10.71 -0.30 -13.25
N PRO A 73 10.32 -0.98 -14.34
CA PRO A 73 11.13 -1.01 -15.56
C PRO A 73 11.32 0.39 -16.13
N THR A 74 12.54 0.67 -16.60
CA THR A 74 12.93 1.94 -17.26
C THR A 74 13.20 1.66 -18.75
N GLY A 75 12.51 2.35 -19.66
CA GLY A 75 12.62 2.09 -21.10
C GLY A 75 11.54 2.78 -21.96
N VAL A 76 11.77 2.82 -23.28
CA VAL A 76 10.99 3.59 -24.28
C VAL A 76 9.69 2.92 -24.76
N LEU A 77 9.40 1.68 -24.33
CA LEU A 77 8.12 1.03 -24.56
C LEU A 77 7.10 1.52 -23.53
N PRO A 78 5.81 1.73 -23.87
CA PRO A 78 4.77 2.11 -22.92
C PRO A 78 4.75 1.15 -21.72
N THR A 79 5.39 1.52 -20.61
CA THR A 79 5.46 0.70 -19.39
C THR A 79 4.20 0.82 -18.52
N THR A 80 3.18 1.56 -18.98
CA THR A 80 2.07 2.06 -18.14
C THR A 80 0.69 1.52 -18.48
N ASP A 81 0.59 0.37 -19.14
CA ASP A 81 -0.70 -0.33 -19.28
C ASP A 81 -1.13 -1.03 -17.96
N VAL A 82 -0.24 -1.06 -16.96
CA VAL A 82 -0.45 -1.70 -15.65
C VAL A 82 -0.07 -0.75 -14.51
N ILE A 83 -0.98 -0.54 -13.56
CA ILE A 83 -0.76 0.18 -12.31
C ILE A 83 0.12 -0.67 -11.40
N HIS A 84 1.26 -0.12 -10.96
CA HIS A 84 2.14 -0.77 -9.99
C HIS A 84 1.85 -0.26 -8.58
N ILE A 85 1.50 -1.16 -7.66
CA ILE A 85 1.29 -0.86 -6.25
C ILE A 85 2.46 -1.45 -5.46
N LEU A 86 3.30 -0.59 -4.87
CA LEU A 86 4.46 -1.01 -4.09
C LEU A 86 4.05 -1.16 -2.62
N LYS A 87 4.30 -2.33 -2.02
CA LYS A 87 3.93 -2.66 -0.65
C LYS A 87 5.13 -3.25 0.09
N TYR A 88 5.18 -3.10 1.40
CA TYR A 88 6.16 -3.83 2.21
C TYR A 88 5.80 -5.32 2.25
N GLY A 89 6.80 -6.17 2.09
CA GLY A 89 6.71 -7.60 2.33
C GLY A 89 8.05 -8.16 2.79
N ALA A 90 8.04 -9.28 3.54
CA ALA A 90 9.28 -9.87 4.06
C ALA A 90 10.24 -10.38 2.97
N LYS A 91 9.74 -10.54 1.73
CA LYS A 91 10.47 -10.99 0.55
C LYS A 91 9.92 -10.29 -0.69
N ARG A 92 10.68 -10.32 -1.79
CA ARG A 92 10.21 -9.84 -3.09
C ARG A 92 9.12 -10.78 -3.63
N GLU A 93 7.97 -10.24 -3.95
CA GLU A 93 6.85 -11.00 -4.51
C GLU A 93 5.98 -10.12 -5.40
N ASP A 94 5.65 -10.62 -6.59
CA ASP A 94 4.84 -9.93 -7.59
C ASP A 94 3.48 -10.63 -7.68
N VAL A 95 2.40 -9.89 -7.42
CA VAL A 95 1.02 -10.39 -7.46
C VAL A 95 0.24 -9.61 -8.50
N ILE A 96 -0.31 -10.31 -9.49
CA ILE A 96 -1.24 -9.72 -10.45
C ILE A 96 -2.63 -9.71 -9.79
N GLU A 97 -3.14 -8.53 -9.45
CA GLU A 97 -4.48 -8.38 -8.85
C GLU A 97 -5.57 -8.30 -9.92
N SER A 98 -5.26 -7.71 -11.09
CA SER A 98 -6.12 -7.70 -12.29
C SER A 98 -5.30 -7.41 -13.55
N ASP A 99 -5.94 -7.43 -14.72
CA ASP A 99 -5.32 -7.18 -16.03
C ASP A 99 -4.49 -5.88 -16.10
N HIS A 100 -4.83 -4.90 -15.25
CA HIS A 100 -4.19 -3.59 -15.21
C HIS A 100 -3.61 -3.24 -13.84
N VAL A 101 -3.51 -4.18 -12.89
CA VAL A 101 -2.99 -3.90 -11.55
C VAL A 101 -2.03 -4.99 -11.10
N LYS A 102 -0.81 -4.59 -10.76
CA LYS A 102 0.25 -5.44 -10.22
C LYS A 102 0.71 -4.89 -8.87
N SER A 103 0.60 -5.71 -7.82
CA SER A 103 1.21 -5.46 -6.52
C SER A 103 2.63 -6.03 -6.49
N ILE A 104 3.59 -5.23 -6.05
CA ILE A 104 4.99 -5.62 -5.87
C ILE A 104 5.34 -5.45 -4.39
N TYR A 105 5.60 -6.56 -3.72
CA TYR A 105 6.03 -6.61 -2.34
C TYR A 105 7.55 -6.57 -2.27
N LEU A 106 8.13 -5.73 -1.41
CA LEU A 106 9.58 -5.59 -1.24
C LEU A 106 9.96 -5.53 0.24
N PRO A 107 11.12 -6.11 0.64
CA PRO A 107 11.65 -5.98 1.99
C PRO A 107 12.34 -4.63 2.23
N ASN A 108 11.71 -3.53 1.82
CA ASN A 108 12.23 -2.17 1.95
C ASN A 108 11.58 -1.43 3.12
N GLN A 109 12.39 -0.85 4.01
CA GLN A 109 11.89 -0.13 5.17
C GLN A 109 11.14 1.17 4.81
N TRP A 110 11.37 1.79 3.64
CA TRP A 110 10.58 2.93 3.15
C TRP A 110 9.09 2.59 2.96
N LEU A 111 8.78 1.32 2.72
CA LEU A 111 7.42 0.84 2.53
C LEU A 111 6.80 0.33 3.85
N ARG A 112 7.58 0.26 4.94
CA ARG A 112 7.14 -0.27 6.22
C ARG A 112 6.39 0.82 7.01
N GLN A 113 5.15 0.51 7.37
CA GLN A 113 4.24 1.37 8.14
C GLN A 113 4.46 1.22 9.65
#